data_AF-A0A2T3ZR23-F1
#
_entry.id   AF-A0A2T3ZR23-F1
#
_cell.length_a   1.000
_cell.length_b   1.000
_cell.length_c   1.000
_cell.angle_alpha   90.00
_cell.angle_beta   90.00
_cell.angle_gamma   90.00
#
_symmetry.space_group_name_H-M   'P 1'
#
loop_
_entity.id
_entity.type
_entity.pdbx_description
1 polymer ?
#
loop_
_entity_poly.entity_id
_entity_poly.type
_entity_poly.pdbx_seq_one_letter_code
_entity_poly.pdbx_strand_id
1 'polypeptide(L)'
;LDWWKSNYNRFLILFILVKYYLAILTTSAAIESVFSISNNIIIKARNRLNFNLVSEITLLKSWIKDFKELENEYFKENKLD
;
A
#
# COMPACT_ATOMS: atom_id res chain seq x y z
N LEU A 1 -9.93 -3.07 -10.06
CA LEU A 1 -10.18 -4.49 -9.71
C LEU A 1 -11.66 -4.86 -9.92
N ASP A 2 -12.51 -3.88 -10.22
CA ASP A 2 -13.95 -3.96 -9.94
C ASP A 2 -14.70 -4.83 -10.94
N TRP A 3 -14.23 -4.90 -12.20
CA TRP A 3 -14.74 -5.87 -13.17
C TRP A 3 -14.57 -7.32 -12.70
N TRP A 4 -13.38 -7.64 -12.16
CA TRP A 4 -13.08 -8.95 -11.61
C TRP A 4 -13.93 -9.24 -10.36
N LYS A 5 -14.16 -8.24 -9.50
CA LYS A 5 -15.05 -8.36 -8.32
C LYS A 5 -16.48 -8.71 -8.75
N SER A 6 -17.02 -8.03 -9.75
CA SER A 6 -18.38 -8.28 -10.26
C SER A 6 -18.53 -9.65 -10.95
N ASN A 7 -17.43 -10.24 -11.44
CA ASN A 7 -17.42 -11.55 -12.12
C ASN A 7 -16.89 -12.70 -11.24
N TYR A 8 -16.71 -12.47 -9.94
CA TYR A 8 -16.17 -13.46 -8.99
C TYR A 8 -16.93 -14.79 -9.03
N ASN A 9 -18.26 -14.73 -8.97
CA ASN A 9 -19.11 -15.93 -8.95
C ASN A 9 -18.99 -16.78 -10.22
N ARG A 10 -18.63 -16.16 -11.35
CA ARG A 10 -18.47 -16.86 -12.64
C ARG A 10 -17.09 -17.49 -12.78
N PHE A 11 -16.07 -16.88 -12.18
CA PHE A 11 -14.67 -17.25 -12.39
C PHE A 11 -13.88 -17.23 -11.08
N LEU A 12 -14.27 -18.08 -10.12
CA LEU A 12 -13.77 -18.02 -8.75
C LEU A 12 -12.25 -18.27 -8.65
N ILE A 13 -11.76 -19.32 -9.32
CA ILE A 13 -10.34 -19.70 -9.33
C ILE A 13 -9.49 -18.68 -10.11
N LEU A 14 -9.99 -18.23 -11.26
CA LEU A 14 -9.29 -17.27 -12.10
C LEU A 14 -9.24 -15.89 -11.43
N PHE A 15 -10.30 -15.48 -10.75
CA PHE A 15 -10.33 -14.26 -9.95
C PHE A 15 -9.24 -14.27 -8.88
N ILE A 16 -9.08 -15.38 -8.16
CA ILE A 16 -8.04 -15.51 -7.13
C ILE A 16 -6.66 -15.34 -7.76
N LEU A 17 -6.38 -16.04 -8.87
CA LEU A 17 -5.12 -15.94 -9.59
C LEU A 17 -4.83 -14.52 -10.08
N VAL A 18 -5.82 -13.89 -10.72
CA VAL A 18 -5.68 -12.53 -11.26
C VAL A 18 -5.51 -11.51 -10.13
N LYS A 19 -6.17 -11.70 -8.98
CA LYS A 19 -5.96 -10.84 -7.80
C LYS A 19 -4.51 -10.88 -7.34
N TYR A 20 -3.91 -12.06 -7.22
CA TYR A 20 -2.50 -12.18 -6.84
C TYR A 20 -1.58 -11.62 -7.92
N TYR A 21 -1.86 -11.91 -9.18
CA TYR A 21 -1.03 -11.45 -10.31
C TYR A 21 -1.04 -9.92 -10.44
N LEU A 22 -2.20 -9.28 -10.31
CA LEU A 22 -2.34 -7.82 -10.39
C LEU A 22 -1.87 -7.10 -9.11
N ALA A 23 -1.80 -7.79 -7.98
CA ALA A 23 -1.24 -7.23 -6.75
C ALA A 23 0.29 -7.09 -6.82
N ILE A 24 0.95 -7.87 -7.69
CA ILE A 24 2.38 -7.72 -7.96
C ILE A 24 2.54 -6.46 -8.81
N LEU A 25 3.20 -5.45 -8.25
CA LEU A 25 3.57 -4.28 -9.02
C LEU A 25 4.48 -4.68 -10.18
N THR A 26 4.11 -4.30 -11.40
CA THR A 26 4.95 -4.50 -12.59
C THR A 26 6.22 -3.64 -12.57
N THR A 27 6.29 -2.61 -11.72
CA THR A 27 7.38 -1.63 -11.70
C THR A 27 7.97 -1.43 -10.29
N SER A 28 9.30 -1.32 -10.20
CA SER A 28 10.01 -0.96 -8.97
C SER A 28 9.81 0.50 -8.56
N ALA A 29 9.27 1.35 -9.44
CA ALA A 29 9.14 2.79 -9.21
C ALA A 29 8.42 3.16 -7.89
N ALA A 30 7.43 2.36 -7.46
CA ALA A 30 6.76 2.60 -6.19
C ALA A 30 7.70 2.39 -4.99
N ILE A 31 8.50 1.31 -4.99
CA ILE A 31 9.47 1.06 -3.92
C ILE A 31 10.58 2.12 -3.93
N GLU A 32 11.03 2.53 -5.12
CA GLU A 32 12.05 3.56 -5.28
C GLU A 32 11.60 4.91 -4.72
N SER A 33 10.32 5.26 -4.85
CA SER A 33 9.77 6.48 -4.24
C SER A 33 9.86 6.44 -2.70
N VAL A 34 9.55 5.29 -2.09
CA VAL A 34 9.62 5.08 -0.64
C VAL A 34 11.08 5.11 -0.17
N PHE A 35 11.99 4.51 -0.93
CA PHE A 35 13.42 4.57 -0.66
C PHE A 35 13.98 5.98 -0.78
N SER A 36 13.56 6.77 -1.76
CA SER A 36 13.99 8.17 -1.92
C SER A 36 13.54 9.05 -0.73
N ILE A 37 12.30 8.87 -0.27
CA ILE A 37 11.77 9.55 0.93
C ILE A 37 12.56 9.13 2.17
N SER A 38 12.82 7.83 2.33
CA SER A 38 13.58 7.30 3.46
C SER A 38 15.05 7.75 3.43
N ASN A 39 15.65 7.87 2.24
CA ASN A 39 17.01 8.37 2.06
C ASN A 39 17.16 9.82 2.53
N ASN A 40 16.14 10.67 2.32
CA ASN A 40 16.13 12.02 2.86
C ASN A 40 16.10 12.05 4.40
N ILE A 41 15.41 11.08 5.03
CA ILE A 41 15.40 10.92 6.49
C ILE A 41 16.78 10.49 7.00
N ILE A 42 17.43 9.54 6.31
CA ILE A 42 18.72 8.98 6.71
C ILE A 42 19.88 9.98 6.53
N ILE A 43 19.89 10.73 5.42
CA ILE A 43 21.07 11.49 4.99
C ILE A 43 20.93 13.00 5.23
N LYS A 44 19.75 13.59 4.96
CA LYS A 44 19.66 15.04 4.71
C LYS A 44 18.99 15.85 5.82
N ALA A 45 18.05 15.26 6.59
CA ALA A 45 17.13 16.04 7.41
C ALA A 45 17.37 16.06 8.93
N ARG A 46 17.91 15.02 9.60
CA ARG A 46 18.32 15.05 11.04
C ARG A 46 18.72 13.66 11.54
N ASN A 47 19.87 13.57 12.21
CA ASN A 47 20.38 12.47 13.04
C ASN A 47 20.53 11.10 12.36
N ARG A 48 21.71 10.49 12.53
CA ARG A 48 21.95 9.07 12.19
C ARG A 48 21.05 8.18 13.06
N LEU A 49 19.80 8.02 12.66
CA LEU A 49 18.88 7.07 13.27
C LEU A 49 19.40 5.67 12.95
N ASN A 50 19.30 4.77 13.94
CA ASN A 50 19.65 3.38 13.75
C ASN A 50 18.81 2.79 12.59
N PHE A 51 19.42 1.98 11.73
CA PHE A 51 18.77 1.33 10.59
C PHE A 51 17.46 0.62 10.98
N ASN A 52 17.45 -0.07 12.12
CA ASN A 52 16.27 -0.77 12.63
C ASN A 52 15.11 0.20 12.89
N LEU A 53 15.41 1.34 13.51
CA LEU A 53 14.41 2.37 13.82
C LEU A 53 13.85 3.01 12.54
N VAL A 54 14.68 3.19 11.51
CA VAL A 54 14.20 3.71 10.21
C VAL A 54 13.26 2.71 9.56
N SER A 55 13.56 1.41 9.60
CA SER A 55 12.68 0.36 9.08
C SER A 55 11.33 0.34 9.80
N GLU A 56 11.34 0.37 11.13
CA GLU A 56 10.13 0.42 11.95
C GLU A 56 9.27 1.66 11.67
N ILE A 57 9.88 2.84 11.55
CA ILE A 57 9.17 4.08 11.24
C ILE A 57 8.57 4.04 9.83
N THR A 58 9.30 3.52 8.84
CA THR A 58 8.81 3.40 7.46
C THR A 58 7.63 2.42 7.41
N LEU A 59 7.71 1.30 8.13
CA LEU A 59 6.60 0.34 8.25
C LEU A 59 5.38 0.99 8.90
N LEU A 60 5.56 1.66 10.04
CA LEU A 60 4.48 2.33 10.76
C LEU A 60 3.82 3.40 9.89
N LYS A 61 4.59 4.18 9.14
CA LYS A 61 4.06 5.17 8.21
C LYS A 61 3.25 4.53 7.07
N SER A 62 3.70 3.39 6.55
CA SER A 62 2.94 2.63 5.54
C SER A 62 1.60 2.20 6.11
N TRP A 63 1.59 1.55 7.27
CA TRP A 63 0.37 1.05 7.88
C TRP A 63 -0.61 2.18 8.22
N ILE A 64 -0.14 3.29 8.80
CA ILE A 64 -1.01 4.44 9.09
C ILE A 64 -1.68 4.97 7.80
N LYS A 65 -0.96 4.97 6.67
CA LYS A 65 -1.53 5.38 5.39
C LYS A 65 -2.61 4.40 4.95
N ASP A 66 -2.33 3.10 4.99
CA ASP A 66 -3.28 2.06 4.58
C ASP A 66 -4.55 2.09 5.45
N PHE A 67 -4.41 2.24 6.77
CA PHE A 67 -5.56 2.37 7.68
C PHE A 67 -6.42 3.61 7.41
N LYS A 68 -5.80 4.75 7.09
CA LYS A 68 -6.54 5.97 6.72
C LYS A 68 -7.28 5.81 5.40
N GLU A 69 -6.70 5.11 4.42
CA GLU A 69 -7.36 4.82 3.15
C GLU A 69 -8.59 3.91 3.37
N LEU A 70 -8.46 2.87 4.19
CA LEU A 70 -9.57 2.00 4.58
C LEU A 70 -10.68 2.76 5.33
N GLU A 71 -10.30 3.63 6.26
CA GLU A 71 -11.24 4.47 7.00
C GLU A 71 -12.01 5.39 6.05
N ASN A 72 -11.33 6.01 5.08
CA ASN A 72 -11.96 6.87 4.07
C ASN A 72 -12.89 6.12 3.11
N GLU A 73 -12.54 4.89 2.72
CA GLU A 73 -13.43 4.03 1.92
C GLU A 73 -14.68 3.64 2.71
N TYR A 74 -14.51 3.24 3.97
CA TYR A 74 -15.63 2.94 4.86
C TYR A 74 -16.57 4.14 5.04
N PHE A 75 -16.02 5.33 5.28
CA PHE A 75 -16.83 6.55 5.40
C PHE A 75 -17.50 6.96 4.08
N LYS A 76 -16.96 6.61 2.91
CA LYS A 76 -17.63 6.86 1.62
C LYS A 76 -18.80 5.91 1.38
N GLU A 77 -18.63 4.63 1.72
CA GLU A 77 -19.67 3.62 1.53
C GLU A 77 -20.86 3.82 2.50
N ASN A 78 -20.60 4.28 3.74
CA ASN A 78 -21.62 4.48 4.77
C ASN A 78 -22.21 5.91 4.83
N LYS A 79 -21.96 6.74 3.81
CA LYS A 79 -22.51 8.12 3.70
C LYS A 79 -23.44 8.29 2.49
N LEU A 80 -23.92 7.17 1.95
CA LEU A 80 -24.87 7.09 0.84
C LEU A 80 -26.33 6.94 1.28
N ASP A 81 -26.62 7.11 2.58
CA ASP A 81 -27.98 7.27 3.13
C ASP A 81 -28.29 8.75 3.42
#